data_AF-A0A428VU49-F1
#
_entry.id   AF-A0A428VU49-F1
#
_cell.length_a   1.000
_cell.length_b   1.000
_cell.length_c   1.000
_cell.angle_alpha   90.00
_cell.angle_beta   90.00
_cell.angle_gamma   90.00
#
_symmetry.space_group_name_H-M   'P 1'
#
loop_
_entity.id
_entity.type
_entity.pdbx_description
1 polymer ?
#
loop_
_entity_poly.entity_id
_entity_poly.type
_entity_poly.pdbx_seq_one_letter_code
_entity_poly.pdbx_strand_id
1 'polypeptide(L)'
;MFRQRLAGHSVASIARHLNERGIPCPSSADPDRNRHRTRSAWTLRTVAVILANPRYTGRQTWNRRATGTDGPASTPALSAKAAHPALIPEQDFVAAQQVRAARPADDGQTRRFTLAGLIHCGVCNRRLDSHWNHGRPTYRCRHGHTSSQRAGQPRPKTLYIREDHLVDEIHVRLGVQDGDGHATLESVRTRSSRVATALRGSGQSIVYDGAGWRLEKIDSS
;
A
#
# COMPACT_ATOMS: atom_id res chain seq x y z
N MET A 1 7.44 0.18 -19.15
CA MET A 1 7.41 -0.10 -17.69
C MET A 1 6.94 1.09 -16.88
N PHE A 2 7.61 2.24 -16.93
CA PHE A 2 7.17 3.43 -16.18
C PHE A 2 5.72 3.85 -16.48
N ARG A 3 5.30 3.82 -17.74
CA ARG A 3 3.88 4.03 -18.10
C ARG A 3 2.92 3.07 -17.37
N GLN A 4 3.23 1.77 -17.34
CA GLN A 4 2.44 0.77 -16.60
C GLN A 4 2.46 1.04 -15.09
N ARG A 5 3.60 1.46 -14.56
CA ARG A 5 3.75 1.81 -13.15
C ARG A 5 2.90 3.02 -12.78
N LEU A 6 2.93 4.09 -13.58
CA LEU A 6 2.11 5.29 -13.44
C LEU A 6 0.62 4.98 -13.59
N ALA A 7 0.25 4.00 -14.43
CA ALA A 7 -1.10 3.46 -14.52
C ALA A 7 -1.52 2.58 -13.31
N GLY A 8 -0.70 2.51 -12.26
CA GLY A 8 -1.04 1.81 -11.02
C GLY A 8 -0.62 0.34 -10.97
N HIS A 9 0.03 -0.20 -12.00
CA HIS A 9 0.45 -1.61 -11.98
C HIS A 9 1.56 -1.85 -10.97
N SER A 10 1.50 -3.01 -10.30
CA SER A 10 2.54 -3.46 -9.38
C SER A 10 3.77 -3.93 -10.14
N VAL A 11 4.93 -3.91 -9.49
CA VAL A 11 6.18 -4.48 -10.04
C VAL A 11 5.99 -5.93 -10.48
N ALA A 12 5.22 -6.71 -9.71
CA ALA A 12 4.90 -8.10 -10.04
C ALA A 12 4.00 -8.22 -11.28
N SER A 13 2.98 -7.36 -11.41
CA SER A 13 2.11 -7.31 -12.59
C SER A 13 2.88 -6.92 -13.85
N ILE A 14 3.78 -5.94 -13.74
CA ILE A 14 4.66 -5.54 -14.84
C ILE A 14 5.57 -6.70 -15.26
N ALA A 15 6.23 -7.37 -14.30
CA ALA A 15 7.10 -8.52 -14.59
C ALA A 15 6.33 -9.66 -15.27
N ARG A 16 5.14 -9.99 -14.76
CA ARG A 16 4.26 -11.01 -15.35
C ARG A 16 3.85 -10.65 -16.78
N HIS A 17 3.35 -9.43 -17.00
CA HIS A 17 2.94 -8.96 -18.32
C HIS A 17 4.08 -9.02 -19.34
N LEU A 18 5.32 -8.69 -18.94
CA LEU A 18 6.48 -8.78 -19.83
C LEU A 18 6.82 -10.23 -20.19
N ASN A 19 6.74 -11.15 -19.21
CA ASN A 19 6.98 -12.57 -19.44
C ASN A 19 5.89 -13.22 -20.31
N GLU A 20 4.61 -12.93 -20.05
CA GLU A 20 3.47 -13.44 -20.83
C GLU A 20 3.54 -12.98 -22.30
N ARG A 21 4.06 -11.77 -22.55
CA ARG A 21 4.26 -11.24 -23.90
C ARG A 21 5.54 -11.72 -24.57
N GLY A 22 6.36 -12.55 -23.91
CA GLY A 22 7.63 -13.01 -24.44
C GLY A 22 8.66 -11.90 -24.68
N ILE A 23 8.55 -10.76 -23.98
CA ILE A 23 9.50 -9.65 -24.15
C ILE A 23 10.84 -10.06 -23.55
N PRO A 24 11.95 -10.07 -24.31
CA PRO A 24 13.26 -10.46 -23.80
C PRO A 24 13.66 -9.62 -22.57
N CYS A 25 14.10 -10.28 -21.50
CA CYS A 25 14.66 -9.60 -20.34
C CYS A 25 16.09 -9.11 -20.64
N PRO A 26 16.62 -8.11 -19.90
CA PRO A 26 17.91 -7.50 -20.24
C PRO A 26 19.07 -8.50 -20.26
N SER A 27 19.01 -9.55 -19.43
CA SER A 27 20.00 -10.64 -19.42
C SER A 27 19.89 -11.58 -20.62
N SER A 28 18.73 -11.66 -21.27
CA SER A 28 18.51 -12.42 -22.50
C SER A 28 18.76 -11.59 -23.77
N ALA A 29 18.57 -10.26 -23.70
CA ALA A 29 18.73 -9.35 -24.85
C ALA A 29 20.20 -9.10 -25.23
N ASP A 30 21.11 -9.17 -24.26
CA ASP A 30 22.57 -9.08 -24.48
C ASP A 30 23.25 -10.24 -23.72
N PRO A 31 23.30 -11.44 -24.33
CA PRO A 31 23.77 -12.65 -23.66
C PRO A 31 25.27 -12.64 -23.36
N ASP A 32 26.07 -11.91 -24.13
CA ASP A 32 27.53 -11.83 -23.99
C ASP A 32 27.91 -10.99 -22.78
N ARG A 33 27.27 -9.82 -22.62
CA ARG A 33 27.46 -8.97 -21.45
C ARG A 33 26.93 -9.61 -20.16
N ASN A 34 25.95 -10.50 -20.26
CA ASN A 34 25.25 -11.11 -19.13
C ASN A 34 25.49 -12.62 -19.00
N ARG A 35 26.67 -13.12 -19.39
CA ARG A 35 27.03 -14.55 -19.31
C ARG A 35 26.83 -15.18 -17.92
N HIS A 36 26.96 -14.38 -16.86
CA HIS A 36 26.81 -14.80 -15.46
C HIS A 36 25.35 -14.85 -14.96
N ARG A 37 24.36 -14.46 -15.78
CA ARG A 37 22.94 -14.44 -15.41
C ARG A 37 22.21 -15.59 -16.08
N THR A 38 21.33 -16.24 -15.32
CA THR A 38 20.32 -17.16 -15.85
C THR A 38 19.34 -16.34 -16.71
N ARG A 39 19.35 -16.60 -18.01
CA ARG A 39 18.68 -15.84 -19.09
C ARG A 39 17.16 -16.12 -19.15
N SER A 40 16.52 -16.28 -17.99
CA SER A 40 15.29 -17.05 -17.87
C SER A 40 13.99 -16.23 -17.90
N ALA A 41 13.92 -15.06 -17.25
CA ALA A 41 12.68 -14.25 -17.23
C ALA A 41 12.91 -12.83 -16.69
N TRP A 42 11.91 -11.96 -16.86
CA TRP A 42 11.77 -10.75 -16.05
C TRP A 42 11.47 -11.11 -14.60
N THR A 43 12.40 -10.78 -13.71
CA THR A 43 12.20 -10.92 -12.27
C THR A 43 11.64 -9.63 -11.66
N LEU A 44 10.94 -9.74 -10.52
CA LEU A 44 10.47 -8.59 -9.76
C LEU A 44 11.63 -7.66 -9.39
N ARG A 45 12.79 -8.23 -9.01
CA ARG A 45 13.99 -7.46 -8.68
C ARG A 45 14.49 -6.64 -9.87
N THR A 46 14.54 -7.24 -11.07
CA THR A 46 14.99 -6.54 -12.28
C THR A 46 14.09 -5.35 -12.59
N VAL A 47 12.77 -5.54 -12.55
CA VAL A 47 11.80 -4.46 -12.78
C VAL A 47 11.93 -3.36 -11.72
N ALA A 48 12.07 -3.72 -10.44
CA ALA A 48 12.27 -2.75 -9.36
C ALA A 48 13.55 -1.93 -9.53
N VAL A 49 14.68 -2.57 -9.89
CA VAL A 49 15.96 -1.89 -10.11
C VAL A 49 15.87 -0.89 -11.28
N ILE A 50 15.19 -1.25 -12.37
CA ILE A 50 14.98 -0.34 -13.50
C ILE A 50 14.11 0.84 -13.08
N LEU A 51 12.98 0.59 -12.40
CA LEU A 51 12.10 1.67 -11.96
C LEU A 51 12.78 2.60 -10.94
N ALA A 52 13.71 2.09 -10.13
CA ALA A 52 14.42 2.88 -9.12
C ALA A 52 15.69 3.58 -9.64
N ASN A 53 16.08 3.40 -10.92
CA ASN A 53 17.33 3.95 -11.44
C ASN A 53 17.15 5.42 -11.90
N PRO A 54 17.67 6.41 -11.16
CA PRO A 54 17.48 7.82 -11.49
C PRO A 54 18.25 8.24 -12.75
N ARG A 55 19.11 7.38 -13.32
CA ARG A 55 19.73 7.67 -14.63
C ARG A 55 18.70 7.86 -15.74
N TYR A 56 17.49 7.30 -15.61
CA TYR A 56 16.44 7.52 -16.58
C TYR A 56 15.93 8.98 -16.62
N THR A 57 16.23 9.80 -15.61
CA THR A 57 15.91 11.25 -15.61
C THR A 57 16.98 12.13 -16.25
N GLY A 58 18.02 11.54 -16.85
CA GLY A 58 19.13 12.29 -17.45
C GLY A 58 20.29 12.58 -16.49
N ARG A 59 20.17 12.22 -15.20
CA ARG A 59 21.21 12.47 -14.19
C ARG A 59 22.22 11.32 -14.11
N GLN A 60 23.48 11.64 -13.79
CA GLN A 60 24.49 10.63 -13.44
C GLN A 60 24.41 10.28 -11.96
N THR A 61 24.70 9.01 -11.62
CA THR A 61 24.77 8.52 -10.23
C THR A 61 26.17 8.01 -9.92
N TRP A 62 26.73 8.39 -8.77
CA TRP A 62 27.96 7.79 -8.21
C TRP A 62 27.73 7.25 -6.80
N ASN A 63 28.74 6.57 -6.24
CA ASN A 63 28.70 5.96 -4.89
C ASN A 63 27.53 4.99 -4.67
N ARG A 64 27.26 4.08 -5.63
CA ARG A 64 26.20 3.06 -5.48
C ARG A 64 26.53 1.93 -4.49
N ARG A 65 27.79 1.84 -4.04
CA ARG A 65 28.24 0.93 -2.97
C ARG A 65 28.61 1.75 -1.76
N ALA A 66 28.23 1.29 -0.57
CA ALA A 66 28.65 1.91 0.67
C ALA A 66 30.14 1.64 0.89
N THR A 67 30.87 2.64 1.36
CA THR A 67 32.29 2.50 1.70
C THR A 67 32.40 1.54 2.90
N GLY A 68 33.17 0.45 2.78
CA GLY A 68 33.41 -0.50 3.87
C GLY A 68 32.36 -1.60 4.08
N THR A 69 31.34 -1.71 3.22
CA THR A 69 30.39 -2.85 3.22
C THR A 69 30.12 -3.32 1.79
N ASP A 70 29.80 -4.60 1.61
CA ASP A 70 29.37 -5.15 0.31
C ASP A 70 27.92 -4.75 -0.08
N GLY A 71 27.31 -3.87 0.71
CA GLY A 71 25.93 -3.42 0.55
C GLY A 71 25.78 -2.20 -0.38
N PRO A 72 24.57 -2.00 -0.95
CA PRO A 72 24.26 -0.78 -1.68
C PRO A 72 24.30 0.44 -0.75
N ALA A 73 24.74 1.60 -1.28
CA ALA A 73 24.64 2.85 -0.54
C ALA A 73 23.17 3.25 -0.32
N SER A 74 22.85 3.77 0.86
CA SER A 74 21.48 4.18 1.23
C SER A 74 20.94 5.29 0.30
N THR A 75 21.81 6.21 -0.13
CA THR A 75 21.46 7.30 -1.05
C THR A 75 22.61 7.56 -2.02
N PRO A 76 22.57 7.05 -3.26
CA PRO A 76 23.60 7.34 -4.25
C PRO A 76 23.54 8.82 -4.63
N ALA A 77 24.71 9.45 -4.76
CA ALA A 77 24.82 10.86 -5.11
C ALA A 77 24.46 11.08 -6.60
N LEU A 78 23.77 12.19 -6.88
CA LEU A 78 23.25 12.56 -8.19
C LEU A 78 23.92 13.81 -8.74
N SER A 79 24.15 13.84 -10.06
CA SER A 79 24.63 15.03 -10.76
C SER A 79 23.60 16.15 -10.69
N ALA A 80 24.06 17.37 -10.42
CA ALA A 80 23.22 18.57 -10.43
C ALA A 80 22.70 18.91 -11.84
N LYS A 81 23.49 18.64 -12.88
CA LYS A 81 23.12 18.86 -14.29
C LYS A 81 22.76 17.54 -14.97
N ALA A 82 21.77 17.59 -15.85
CA ALA A 82 21.46 16.49 -16.76
C ALA A 82 22.66 16.24 -17.68
N ALA A 83 23.16 15.02 -17.69
CA ALA A 83 24.29 14.59 -18.51
C ALA A 83 23.87 14.01 -19.86
N HIS A 84 22.60 13.63 -20.00
CA HIS A 84 22.02 13.18 -21.26
C HIS A 84 20.53 13.52 -21.30
N PRO A 85 19.90 13.50 -22.49
CA PRO A 85 18.45 13.65 -22.62
C PRO A 85 17.73 12.67 -21.69
N ALA A 86 16.77 13.18 -20.93
CA ALA A 86 15.98 12.37 -20.02
C ALA A 86 15.10 11.41 -20.83
N LEU A 87 15.18 10.12 -20.51
CA LEU A 87 14.27 9.13 -21.08
C LEU A 87 12.88 9.26 -20.45
N ILE A 88 12.81 9.77 -19.22
CA ILE A 88 11.59 10.03 -18.46
C ILE A 88 11.74 11.33 -17.66
N PRO A 89 10.72 12.22 -17.65
CA PRO A 89 10.73 13.40 -16.81
C PRO A 89 10.93 13.09 -15.33
N GLU A 90 11.59 13.97 -14.58
CA GLU A 90 11.84 13.76 -13.14
C GLU A 90 10.52 13.62 -12.36
N GLN A 91 9.50 14.40 -12.72
CA GLN A 91 8.17 14.32 -12.12
C GLN A 91 7.56 12.92 -12.25
N ASP A 92 7.62 12.33 -13.46
CA ASP A 92 7.11 10.99 -13.73
C ASP A 92 7.91 9.92 -12.98
N PHE A 93 9.23 10.10 -12.88
CA PHE A 93 10.09 9.20 -12.11
C PHE A 93 9.71 9.19 -10.62
N VAL A 94 9.53 10.38 -10.02
CA VAL A 94 9.11 10.54 -8.63
C VAL A 94 7.70 9.98 -8.42
N ALA A 95 6.75 10.33 -9.29
CA ALA A 95 5.39 9.81 -9.23
C ALA A 95 5.38 8.27 -9.28
N ALA A 96 6.17 7.66 -10.17
CA ALA A 96 6.27 6.20 -10.27
C ALA A 96 6.82 5.52 -9.00
N GLN A 97 7.67 6.20 -8.21
CA GLN A 97 8.10 5.69 -6.90
C GLN A 97 6.98 5.74 -5.86
N GLN A 98 6.13 6.77 -5.94
CA GLN A 98 5.03 7.00 -4.99
C GLN A 98 3.80 6.11 -5.24
N VAL A 99 3.65 5.51 -6.43
CA VAL A 99 2.49 4.68 -6.75
C VAL A 99 2.36 3.53 -5.74
N ARG A 100 1.27 3.49 -5.00
CA ARG A 100 0.90 2.31 -4.22
C ARG A 100 0.00 1.44 -5.08
N ALA A 101 0.58 0.41 -5.70
CA ALA A 101 -0.20 -0.53 -6.48
C ALA A 101 -1.09 -1.33 -5.53
N ALA A 102 -2.40 -1.29 -5.74
CA ALA A 102 -3.29 -2.14 -5.00
C ALA A 102 -2.98 -3.61 -5.34
N ARG A 103 -2.91 -4.46 -4.32
CA ARG A 103 -2.77 -5.90 -4.54
C ARG A 103 -4.16 -6.46 -4.85
N PRO A 104 -4.42 -6.98 -6.05
CA PRO A 104 -5.61 -7.76 -6.28
C PRO A 104 -5.56 -9.01 -5.38
N ALA A 105 -6.73 -9.46 -4.93
CA ALA A 105 -6.86 -10.73 -4.26
C ALA A 105 -6.77 -11.89 -5.27
N ASP A 106 -6.83 -13.12 -4.78
CA ASP A 106 -6.71 -14.33 -5.62
C ASP A 106 -7.80 -14.42 -6.69
N ASP A 107 -8.94 -13.76 -6.48
CA ASP A 107 -10.05 -13.61 -7.42
C ASP A 107 -9.83 -12.48 -8.47
N GLY A 108 -8.67 -11.83 -8.47
CA GLY A 108 -8.33 -10.71 -9.35
C GLY A 108 -8.94 -9.37 -8.94
N GLN A 109 -9.85 -9.35 -7.96
CA GLN A 109 -10.51 -8.13 -7.52
C GLN A 109 -9.63 -7.33 -6.55
N THR A 110 -9.62 -6.02 -6.73
CA THR A 110 -8.94 -5.12 -5.80
C THR A 110 -9.82 -4.85 -4.60
N ARG A 111 -9.46 -5.45 -3.47
CA ARG A 111 -10.13 -5.24 -2.18
C ARG A 111 -9.72 -3.90 -1.59
N ARG A 112 -10.70 -3.05 -1.30
CA ARG A 112 -10.49 -1.71 -0.72
C ARG A 112 -10.97 -1.70 0.72
N PHE A 113 -10.11 -1.25 1.62
CA PHE A 113 -10.39 -1.11 3.05
C PHE A 113 -10.37 0.38 3.38
N THR A 114 -11.55 0.98 3.49
CA THR A 114 -11.67 2.44 3.48
C THR A 114 -11.20 3.06 4.80
N LEU A 115 -11.47 2.34 5.90
CA LEU A 115 -11.06 2.66 7.26
C LEU A 115 -9.72 2.02 7.67
N ALA A 116 -8.97 1.44 6.73
CA ALA A 116 -7.66 0.87 7.03
C ALA A 116 -6.73 1.93 7.66
N GLY A 117 -6.17 1.58 8.82
CA GLY A 117 -5.29 2.45 9.59
C GLY A 117 -5.98 3.53 10.42
N LEU A 118 -7.32 3.64 10.34
CA LEU A 118 -8.10 4.60 11.14
C LEU A 118 -8.74 3.98 12.38
N ILE A 119 -8.80 2.65 12.47
CA ILE A 119 -9.45 1.96 13.59
C ILE A 119 -8.40 1.40 14.55
N HIS A 120 -8.49 1.78 15.81
CA HIS A 120 -7.67 1.37 16.93
C HIS A 120 -8.48 0.49 17.89
N CYS A 121 -7.80 -0.48 18.49
CA CYS A 121 -8.39 -1.36 19.48
C CYS A 121 -8.46 -0.64 20.84
N GLY A 122 -9.65 -0.43 21.39
CA GLY A 122 -9.84 0.17 22.72
C GLY A 122 -9.29 -0.67 23.88
N VAL A 123 -8.90 -1.92 23.62
CA VAL A 123 -8.33 -2.84 24.64
C VAL A 123 -6.79 -2.85 24.63
N CYS A 124 -6.14 -2.75 23.46
CA CYS A 124 -4.67 -2.83 23.36
C CYS A 124 -4.02 -1.70 22.55
N ASN A 125 -4.80 -0.71 22.13
CA ASN A 125 -4.44 0.46 21.34
C ASN A 125 -3.78 0.20 19.96
N ARG A 126 -3.58 -1.06 19.57
CA ARG A 126 -3.08 -1.42 18.24
C ARG A 126 -4.12 -1.08 17.16
N ARG A 127 -3.65 -0.69 15.97
CA ARG A 127 -4.49 -0.58 14.78
C ARG A 127 -5.06 -1.96 14.42
N LEU A 128 -6.33 -2.00 14.02
CA LEU A 128 -6.98 -3.24 13.61
C LEU A 128 -6.45 -3.70 12.25
N ASP A 129 -6.27 -5.02 12.11
CA ASP A 129 -5.91 -5.66 10.85
C ASP A 129 -7.12 -5.64 9.90
N SER A 130 -6.88 -5.27 8.64
CA SER A 130 -7.91 -5.34 7.59
C SER A 130 -8.06 -6.77 7.07
N HIS A 131 -9.30 -7.24 6.94
CA HIS A 131 -9.62 -8.58 6.48
C HIS A 131 -10.87 -8.56 5.60
N TRP A 132 -10.88 -9.37 4.55
CA TRP A 132 -12.04 -9.50 3.67
C TRP A 132 -12.81 -10.75 4.03
N ASN A 133 -14.07 -10.61 4.44
CA ASN A 133 -14.90 -11.72 4.88
C ASN A 133 -16.27 -11.66 4.18
N HIS A 134 -16.70 -12.79 3.61
CA HIS A 134 -17.98 -12.94 2.89
C HIS A 134 -18.31 -11.76 1.93
N GLY A 135 -17.32 -11.35 1.12
CA GLY A 135 -17.51 -10.27 0.15
C GLY A 135 -17.48 -8.85 0.73
N ARG A 136 -17.17 -8.68 2.03
CA ARG A 136 -17.22 -7.38 2.72
C ARG A 136 -15.89 -7.04 3.43
N PRO A 137 -15.52 -5.75 3.51
CA PRO A 137 -14.38 -5.30 4.29
C PRO A 137 -14.69 -5.37 5.79
N THR A 138 -13.78 -5.97 6.54
CA THR A 138 -13.88 -6.19 7.98
C THR A 138 -12.55 -5.89 8.66
N TYR A 139 -12.60 -5.59 9.95
CA TYR A 139 -11.45 -5.20 10.76
C TYR A 139 -11.39 -6.05 12.01
N ARG A 140 -10.20 -6.53 12.37
CA ARG A 140 -10.03 -7.38 13.55
C ARG A 140 -8.77 -7.08 14.32
N CYS A 141 -8.83 -7.23 15.63
CA CYS A 141 -7.65 -7.26 16.49
C CYS A 141 -7.60 -8.62 17.18
N ARG A 142 -6.54 -9.39 16.96
CA ARG A 142 -6.33 -10.67 17.64
C ARG A 142 -5.53 -10.46 18.92
N HIS A 143 -6.15 -10.74 20.06
CA HIS A 143 -5.51 -10.74 21.37
C HIS A 143 -5.05 -12.19 21.67
N GLY A 144 -3.95 -12.58 21.02
CA GLY A 144 -3.28 -13.85 21.32
C GLY A 144 -2.36 -13.75 22.54
N HIS A 145 -1.87 -14.89 23.02
CA HIS A 145 -0.64 -14.95 23.78
C HIS A 145 0.51 -14.69 22.81
N THR A 146 1.11 -13.50 22.85
CA THR A 146 2.43 -13.28 22.25
C THR A 146 3.46 -13.56 23.33
N SER A 147 4.59 -14.19 23.00
CA SER A 147 5.66 -14.55 23.96
C SER A 147 6.21 -13.37 24.79
N SER A 148 5.84 -12.15 24.43
CA SER A 148 6.25 -10.89 25.05
C SER A 148 5.17 -10.19 25.90
N GLN A 149 4.03 -10.82 26.22
CA GLN A 149 2.96 -10.15 26.99
C GLN A 149 2.50 -10.93 28.23
N ARG A 150 2.47 -10.26 29.39
CA ARG A 150 1.95 -10.80 30.66
C ARG A 150 0.42 -11.00 30.61
N ALA A 151 -0.05 -12.11 31.15
CA ALA A 151 -1.46 -12.36 31.45
C ALA A 151 -1.88 -11.48 32.64
N GLY A 152 -2.99 -10.76 32.53
CA GLY A 152 -3.44 -9.90 33.65
C GLY A 152 -4.75 -9.14 33.48
N GLN A 153 -5.27 -8.97 32.26
CA GLN A 153 -6.62 -8.40 32.07
C GLN A 153 -7.51 -9.37 31.27
N PRO A 154 -8.78 -9.58 31.69
CA PRO A 154 -9.76 -10.31 30.90
C PRO A 154 -10.06 -9.50 29.64
N ARG A 155 -9.43 -9.90 28.52
CA ARG A 155 -9.61 -9.29 27.21
C ARG A 155 -10.26 -10.29 26.25
N PRO A 156 -11.17 -9.85 25.38
CA PRO A 156 -11.74 -10.73 24.36
C PRO A 156 -10.63 -11.25 23.46
N LYS A 157 -10.64 -12.57 23.14
CA LYS A 157 -9.61 -13.21 22.30
C LYS A 157 -9.45 -12.53 20.94
N THR A 158 -10.52 -12.00 20.38
CA THR A 158 -10.50 -11.24 19.13
C THR A 158 -11.58 -10.17 19.18
N LEU A 159 -11.23 -8.94 18.84
CA LEU A 159 -12.20 -7.93 18.45
C LEU A 159 -12.44 -8.01 16.97
N TYR A 160 -13.69 -7.83 16.59
CA TYR A 160 -14.13 -7.94 15.21
C TYR A 160 -15.20 -6.89 14.94
N ILE A 161 -15.09 -6.20 13.81
CA ILE A 161 -16.09 -5.25 13.35
C ILE A 161 -16.13 -5.22 11.81
N ARG A 162 -17.32 -5.11 11.24
CA ARG A 162 -17.50 -4.93 9.80
C ARG A 162 -17.51 -3.45 9.46
N GLU A 163 -16.97 -3.09 8.28
CA GLU A 163 -16.90 -1.69 7.86
C GLU A 163 -18.29 -1.05 7.74
N ASP A 164 -19.25 -1.76 7.16
CA ASP A 164 -20.58 -1.22 6.88
C ASP A 164 -21.34 -0.83 8.15
N HIS A 165 -21.39 -1.71 9.15
CA HIS A 165 -22.01 -1.40 10.44
C HIS A 165 -21.36 -0.17 11.11
N LEU A 166 -20.03 -0.10 11.11
CA LEU A 166 -19.32 1.01 11.72
C LEU A 166 -19.56 2.33 10.97
N VAL A 167 -19.58 2.28 9.64
CA VAL A 167 -19.82 3.45 8.78
C VAL A 167 -21.25 3.94 8.93
N ASP A 168 -22.23 3.05 8.98
CA ASP A 168 -23.63 3.43 9.16
C ASP A 168 -23.85 4.10 10.53
N GLU A 169 -23.28 3.55 11.60
CA GLU A 169 -23.36 4.17 12.94
C GLU A 169 -22.67 5.53 13.00
N ILE A 170 -21.49 5.67 12.38
CA ILE A 170 -20.76 6.95 12.32
C ILE A 170 -21.54 7.97 11.48
N HIS A 171 -22.11 7.55 10.36
CA HIS A 171 -22.85 8.41 9.45
C HIS A 171 -24.10 8.98 10.12
N VAL A 172 -24.88 8.15 10.82
CA VAL A 172 -26.02 8.58 11.64
C VAL A 172 -25.58 9.60 12.70
N ARG A 173 -24.47 9.33 13.40
CA ARG A 173 -23.98 10.19 14.48
C ARG A 173 -23.41 11.53 14.01
N LEU A 174 -22.84 11.57 12.81
CA LEU A 174 -22.32 12.80 12.18
C LEU A 174 -23.41 13.63 11.49
N GLY A 175 -24.68 13.17 11.50
CA GLY A 175 -25.82 13.93 10.98
C GLY A 175 -25.77 14.19 9.48
N VAL A 176 -25.04 13.38 8.71
CA VAL A 176 -24.98 13.53 7.26
C VAL A 176 -26.28 12.95 6.70
N GLN A 177 -27.19 13.81 6.23
CA GLN A 177 -28.46 13.37 5.64
C GLN A 177 -28.21 12.74 4.26
N ASP A 178 -28.35 11.42 4.15
CA ASP A 178 -28.56 10.75 2.87
C ASP A 178 -30.09 10.63 2.66
N GLY A 179 -30.61 11.17 1.55
CA GLY A 179 -32.02 11.04 1.18
C GLY A 179 -32.44 9.58 1.01
N ASP A 180 -33.66 9.27 1.41
CA ASP A 180 -34.22 7.93 1.51
C ASP A 180 -34.06 7.11 0.21
N GLY A 181 -33.18 6.12 0.28
CA GLY A 181 -32.93 5.20 -0.83
C GLY A 181 -32.15 3.98 -0.34
N HIS A 182 -32.74 2.81 -0.52
CA HIS A 182 -32.15 1.47 -0.35
C HIS A 182 -30.66 1.46 -0.74
N ALA A 183 -29.79 1.23 0.24
CA ALA A 183 -28.35 1.35 0.08
C ALA A 183 -27.78 0.25 -0.84
N THR A 184 -27.48 0.61 -2.09
CA THR A 184 -26.69 -0.21 -3.01
C THR A 184 -25.26 -0.38 -2.48
N LEU A 185 -24.54 -1.43 -2.89
CA LEU A 185 -23.11 -1.62 -2.54
C LEU A 185 -22.24 -0.42 -2.92
N GLU A 186 -22.62 0.30 -3.99
CA GLU A 186 -21.98 1.52 -4.45
C GLU A 186 -22.27 2.73 -3.55
N SER A 187 -23.50 2.83 -3.01
CA SER A 187 -23.86 3.79 -1.97
C SER A 187 -23.07 3.55 -0.68
N VAL A 188 -22.93 2.30 -0.24
CA VAL A 188 -22.12 1.93 0.94
C VAL A 188 -20.65 2.32 0.74
N ARG A 189 -20.07 2.03 -0.42
CA ARG A 189 -18.66 2.38 -0.71
C ARG A 189 -18.43 3.89 -0.72
N THR A 190 -19.41 4.64 -1.22
CA THR A 190 -19.38 6.11 -1.24
C THR A 190 -19.47 6.67 0.17
N ARG A 191 -20.37 6.12 1.00
CA ARG A 191 -20.51 6.48 2.42
C ARG A 191 -19.24 6.17 3.22
N SER A 192 -18.66 4.98 3.06
CA SER A 192 -17.37 4.62 3.67
C SER A 192 -16.26 5.62 3.30
N SER A 193 -16.22 6.02 2.04
CA SER A 193 -15.19 6.95 1.53
C SER A 193 -15.37 8.35 2.10
N ARG A 194 -16.61 8.83 2.24
CA ARG A 194 -16.93 10.12 2.89
C ARG A 194 -16.50 10.12 4.35
N VAL A 195 -16.87 9.08 5.10
CA VAL A 195 -16.48 8.94 6.52
C VAL A 195 -14.95 8.92 6.67
N ALA A 196 -14.25 8.13 5.86
CA ALA A 196 -12.79 8.07 5.93
C ALA A 196 -12.11 9.39 5.58
N THR A 197 -12.62 10.12 4.58
CA THR A 197 -12.10 11.45 4.21
C THR A 197 -12.33 12.45 5.33
N ALA A 198 -13.53 12.47 5.93
CA ALA A 198 -13.86 13.35 7.05
C ALA A 198 -12.94 13.10 8.25
N LEU A 199 -12.76 11.83 8.66
CA LEU A 199 -11.89 11.45 9.77
C LEU A 199 -10.43 11.83 9.53
N ARG A 200 -9.91 11.62 8.31
CA ARG A 200 -8.54 12.04 7.97
C ARG A 200 -8.39 13.55 7.98
N GLY A 201 -9.38 14.28 7.46
CA GLY A 201 -9.39 15.74 7.44
C GLY A 201 -9.45 16.35 8.85
N SER A 202 -10.19 15.73 9.77
CA SER A 202 -10.28 16.16 11.18
C SER A 202 -9.15 15.62 12.07
N GLY A 203 -8.27 14.77 11.54
CA GLY A 203 -7.21 14.10 12.31
C GLY A 203 -7.76 13.16 13.38
N GLN A 204 -8.91 12.55 13.17
CA GLN A 204 -9.56 11.63 14.11
C GLN A 204 -9.36 10.17 13.72
N SER A 205 -9.33 9.31 14.73
CA SER A 205 -9.32 7.86 14.63
C SER A 205 -10.50 7.27 15.39
N ILE A 206 -10.91 6.06 15.02
CA ILE A 206 -11.98 5.32 15.66
C ILE A 206 -11.36 4.38 16.69
N VAL A 207 -11.78 4.46 17.94
CA VAL A 207 -11.41 3.49 18.97
C VAL A 207 -12.59 2.55 19.20
N TYR A 208 -12.36 1.25 19.01
CA TYR A 208 -13.38 0.20 19.15
C TYR A 208 -12.96 -0.84 20.19
N ASP A 209 -13.80 -1.08 21.19
CA ASP A 209 -13.53 -1.97 22.32
C ASP A 209 -14.36 -3.26 22.32
N GLY A 210 -15.27 -3.43 21.35
CA GLY A 210 -16.18 -4.58 21.25
C GLY A 210 -17.57 -4.34 21.82
N ALA A 211 -17.74 -3.38 22.72
CA ALA A 211 -19.04 -2.95 23.23
C ALA A 211 -19.54 -1.69 22.51
N GLY A 212 -18.62 -0.86 22.02
CA GLY A 212 -18.94 0.31 21.21
C GLY A 212 -17.72 0.94 20.57
N TRP A 213 -17.92 2.14 20.03
CA TRP A 213 -16.85 2.95 19.44
C TRP A 213 -16.96 4.42 19.84
N ARG A 214 -15.81 5.09 19.81
CA ARG A 214 -15.67 6.54 19.98
C ARG A 214 -14.63 7.11 19.03
N LEU A 215 -14.65 8.42 18.83
CA LEU A 215 -13.63 9.12 18.05
C LEU A 215 -12.59 9.73 18.99
N GLU A 216 -11.32 9.56 18.66
CA GLU A 216 -10.19 10.17 19.36
C GLU A 216 -9.33 10.94 18.37
N LYS A 217 -8.74 12.06 18.79
CA LYS A 217 -7.76 12.78 17.96
C LYS A 217 -6.49 11.95 17.86
N ILE A 218 -5.91 11.90 16.66
CA ILE A 218 -4.60 11.29 16.43
C ILE A 218 -3.58 12.27 16.99
N ASP A 219 -3.06 11.97 18.18
CA ASP A 219 -1.92 12.73 18.73
C ASP A 219 -0.75 12.58 17.78
N SER A 220 -0.39 13.70 17.15
CA SER A 220 0.78 13.80 16.28
C SER A 220 2.00 13.92 17.17
N SER A 221 2.53 12.79 17.65
CA SER A 221 3.87 12.69 18.22
C SER A 221 4.90 12.37 17.15
#